data_AF-A0A1C6C261-F1
#
_entry.id   AF-A0A1C6C261-F1
#
_cell.length_a   1.000
_cell.length_b   1.000
_cell.length_c   1.000
_cell.angle_alpha   90.00
_cell.angle_beta   90.00
_cell.angle_gamma   90.00
#
_symmetry.space_group_name_H-M   'P 1'
#
loop_
_entity.id
_entity.type
_entity.pdbx_description
1 polymer ?
#
loop_
_entity_poly.entity_id
_entity_poly.type
_entity_poly.pdbx_seq_one_letter_code
_entity_poly.pdbx_strand_id
1 'polypeptide(L)'
;MKMTTAIFDLDGTLLNSLGDLCDSVTYAVEKHGFPPVSMEQTRIRIGNGVRKLVERSIPEESRTDEMIDTCLADFRAFYGEHMMNRTHPYEGIVSVLETLKENGVTVGVLSNKYDSAAKALIEHYFGDLVCITYGERPNIPRKPDPTSVLQLLDELGGDKETTLYIGDSATDMQTAVNAGLTAIGVTWGFRSAEELRASGADALAYEPSDLLPLFEYGVPDVSKAEKALTGYGFGFHYFATKDEAVSYLRDTCAGKSVSMGGSMTMKQLGFPENFADSTDVHWHWIDKGVYCQAPDVYLSSANGLSETGEIVNIDGKCNRVAATLFGPKRCIFVCGVNKLRPDLQSTIERARNIAAPLNAKRLNKKTPCAVDGRCHNCKSPERICRAMVIHMGVPSGFESCEVVLIGEKLGY
;
A
#
# COMPACT_ATOMS: atom_id res chain seq x y z
N MET A 1 5.92 -14.85 10.77
CA MET A 1 4.88 -13.94 10.24
C MET A 1 3.50 -14.48 10.65
N LYS A 2 2.47 -13.63 10.75
CA LYS A 2 1.09 -14.05 11.03
C LYS A 2 0.46 -14.75 9.82
N MET A 3 0.69 -14.20 8.63
CA MET A 3 0.30 -14.83 7.36
C MET A 3 1.40 -15.78 6.93
N THR A 4 1.02 -16.97 6.48
CA THR A 4 1.94 -18.10 6.20
C THR A 4 1.96 -18.49 4.74
N THR A 5 1.02 -17.98 3.93
CA THR A 5 0.98 -18.29 2.49
C THR A 5 0.71 -17.02 1.68
N ALA A 6 1.36 -16.92 0.53
CA ALA A 6 1.20 -15.83 -0.42
C ALA A 6 0.88 -16.39 -1.80
N ILE A 7 -0.18 -15.89 -2.43
CA ILE A 7 -0.50 -16.18 -3.83
C ILE A 7 -0.42 -14.87 -4.61
N PHE A 8 0.57 -14.75 -5.48
CA PHE A 8 0.76 -13.56 -6.31
C PHE A 8 0.20 -13.76 -7.71
N ASP A 9 -0.36 -12.71 -8.31
CA ASP A 9 -0.37 -12.59 -9.76
C ASP A 9 1.06 -12.34 -10.30
N LEU A 10 1.25 -12.51 -11.61
CA LEU A 10 2.52 -12.31 -12.27
C LEU A 10 2.65 -10.93 -12.93
N ASP A 11 1.76 -10.60 -13.86
CA ASP A 11 1.90 -9.48 -14.78
C ASP A 11 1.36 -8.20 -14.13
N GLY A 12 2.21 -7.20 -13.88
CA GLY A 12 1.78 -6.00 -13.15
C GLY A 12 1.89 -6.16 -11.62
N THR A 13 2.24 -7.35 -11.14
CA THR A 13 2.41 -7.63 -9.71
C THR A 13 3.87 -7.95 -9.36
N LEU A 14 4.37 -9.11 -9.82
CA LEU A 14 5.77 -9.50 -9.64
C LEU A 14 6.66 -8.95 -10.76
N LEU A 15 6.19 -9.00 -12.00
CA LEU A 15 6.92 -8.60 -13.20
C LEU A 15 6.27 -7.41 -13.90
N ASN A 16 7.09 -6.43 -14.28
CA ASN A 16 6.69 -5.40 -15.22
C ASN A 16 6.87 -5.93 -16.65
N SER A 17 5.84 -6.59 -17.19
CA SER A 17 5.83 -7.20 -18.53
C SER A 17 5.25 -6.30 -19.62
N LEU A 18 4.88 -5.06 -19.28
CA LEU A 18 4.13 -4.17 -20.17
C LEU A 18 4.88 -3.88 -21.48
N GLY A 19 6.20 -3.76 -21.42
CA GLY A 19 7.06 -3.51 -22.58
C GLY A 19 6.96 -4.62 -23.63
N ASP A 20 7.22 -5.87 -23.23
CA ASP A 20 7.19 -7.00 -24.16
C ASP A 20 5.77 -7.32 -24.65
N LEU A 21 4.75 -7.08 -23.81
CA LEU A 21 3.35 -7.19 -24.23
C LEU A 21 3.01 -6.15 -25.32
N CYS A 22 3.49 -4.91 -25.16
CA CYS A 22 3.30 -3.82 -26.13
C CYS A 22 3.99 -4.13 -27.46
N ASP A 23 5.23 -4.60 -27.41
CA ASP A 23 6.00 -4.93 -28.61
C ASP A 23 5.36 -6.11 -29.36
N SER A 24 4.88 -7.11 -28.62
CA SER A 24 4.25 -8.29 -29.20
C SER A 24 2.88 -8.02 -29.83
N VAL A 25 2.05 -7.19 -29.18
CA VAL A 25 0.75 -6.82 -29.77
C VAL A 25 0.93 -5.88 -30.95
N THR A 26 1.90 -4.98 -30.89
CA THR A 26 2.25 -4.08 -32.01
C THR A 26 2.73 -4.89 -33.21
N TYR A 27 3.67 -5.81 -33.02
CA TYR A 27 4.13 -6.71 -34.08
C TYR A 27 2.97 -7.48 -34.72
N ALA A 28 2.08 -8.04 -33.89
CA ALA A 28 0.95 -8.83 -34.37
C ALA A 28 -0.01 -8.01 -35.23
N VAL A 29 -0.38 -6.80 -34.81
CA VAL A 29 -1.36 -5.99 -35.54
C VAL A 29 -0.75 -5.30 -36.77
N GLU A 30 0.51 -4.86 -36.71
CA GLU A 30 1.20 -4.22 -37.84
C GLU A 30 1.41 -5.19 -39.00
N LYS A 31 1.62 -6.49 -38.72
CA LYS A 31 1.73 -7.53 -39.75
C LYS A 31 0.49 -7.64 -40.65
N HIS A 32 -0.67 -7.21 -40.15
CA HIS A 32 -1.94 -7.17 -40.88
C HIS A 32 -2.33 -5.75 -41.33
N GLY A 33 -1.39 -4.80 -41.26
CA GLY A 33 -1.59 -3.42 -41.73
C GLY A 33 -2.36 -2.52 -40.76
N PHE A 34 -2.56 -2.94 -39.52
CA PHE A 34 -3.23 -2.11 -38.50
C PHE A 34 -2.25 -1.18 -37.79
N PRO A 35 -2.74 -0.08 -37.17
CA PRO A 35 -1.88 0.87 -36.47
C PRO A 35 -1.15 0.24 -35.27
N PRO A 36 0.08 0.69 -34.95
CA PRO A 36 0.81 0.23 -33.78
C PRO A 36 0.10 0.61 -32.48
N VAL A 37 0.37 -0.14 -31.41
CA VAL A 37 -0.26 0.06 -30.10
C VAL A 37 0.71 0.79 -29.18
N SER A 38 0.26 1.87 -28.53
CA SER A 38 1.09 2.56 -27.55
C SER A 38 1.19 1.80 -26.21
N MET A 39 2.18 2.12 -25.40
CA MET A 39 2.30 1.59 -24.03
C MET A 39 1.06 1.87 -23.17
N GLU A 40 0.49 3.07 -23.31
CA GLU A 40 -0.72 3.48 -22.59
C GLU A 40 -1.95 2.68 -23.06
N GLN A 41 -2.12 2.54 -24.37
CA GLN A 41 -3.18 1.70 -24.94
C GLN A 41 -3.03 0.24 -24.49
N THR A 42 -1.82 -0.29 -24.52
CA THR A 42 -1.52 -1.65 -24.04
C THR A 42 -1.94 -1.79 -22.58
N ARG A 43 -1.54 -0.85 -21.70
CA ARG A 43 -1.88 -0.86 -20.27
C ARG A 43 -3.38 -0.87 -20.00
N ILE A 44 -4.14 -0.04 -20.71
CA ILE A 44 -5.61 0.02 -20.56
C ILE A 44 -6.29 -1.22 -21.15
N ARG A 45 -5.76 -1.77 -22.25
CA ARG A 45 -6.36 -2.91 -22.97
C ARG A 45 -6.03 -4.26 -22.34
N ILE A 46 -4.89 -4.41 -21.65
CA ILE A 46 -4.52 -5.60 -20.87
C ILE A 46 -5.62 -5.88 -19.84
N GLY A 47 -6.01 -7.15 -19.70
CA GLY A 47 -7.05 -7.62 -18.78
C GLY A 47 -7.88 -8.73 -19.43
N ASN A 48 -8.26 -9.76 -18.67
CA ASN A 48 -8.93 -10.97 -19.18
C ASN A 48 -8.10 -11.78 -20.22
N GLY A 49 -6.78 -11.65 -20.17
CA GLY A 49 -5.82 -12.42 -20.98
C GLY A 49 -5.47 -11.79 -22.34
N VAL A 50 -4.44 -12.35 -22.99
CA VAL A 50 -3.84 -11.80 -24.21
C VAL A 50 -4.77 -11.77 -25.42
N ARG A 51 -5.76 -12.68 -25.50
CA ARG A 51 -6.78 -12.64 -26.57
C ARG A 51 -7.54 -11.31 -26.54
N LYS A 52 -7.89 -10.81 -25.35
CA LYS A 52 -8.63 -9.56 -25.22
C LYS A 52 -7.78 -8.34 -25.55
N LEU A 53 -6.48 -8.39 -25.22
CA LEU A 53 -5.51 -7.37 -25.64
C LEU A 53 -5.41 -7.29 -27.17
N VAL A 54 -5.30 -8.44 -27.84
CA VAL A 54 -5.25 -8.51 -29.32
C VAL A 54 -6.56 -8.02 -29.92
N GLU A 55 -7.70 -8.53 -29.46
CA GLU A 55 -9.03 -8.12 -29.91
C GLU A 55 -9.21 -6.59 -29.84
N ARG A 56 -8.90 -5.98 -28.69
CA ARG A 56 -9.02 -4.54 -28.47
C ARG A 56 -8.01 -3.70 -29.26
N SER A 57 -7.00 -4.33 -29.84
CA SER A 57 -5.97 -3.66 -30.65
C SER A 57 -6.25 -3.74 -32.15
N ILE A 58 -7.21 -4.55 -32.58
CA ILE A 58 -7.70 -4.57 -33.96
C ILE A 58 -8.79 -3.49 -34.13
N PRO A 59 -8.76 -2.70 -35.24
CA PRO A 59 -9.83 -1.77 -35.58
C PRO A 59 -11.20 -2.45 -35.61
N GLU A 60 -12.25 -1.74 -35.17
CA GLU A 60 -13.57 -2.33 -34.96
C GLU A 60 -14.15 -2.95 -36.23
N GLU A 61 -13.92 -2.31 -37.38
CA GLU A 61 -14.33 -2.76 -38.71
C GLU A 61 -13.63 -4.05 -39.18
N SER A 62 -12.49 -4.41 -38.58
CA SER A 62 -11.68 -5.57 -38.94
C SER A 62 -11.70 -6.67 -37.86
N ARG A 63 -12.46 -6.47 -36.78
CA ARG A 63 -12.48 -7.34 -35.60
C ARG A 63 -13.38 -8.55 -35.79
N THR A 64 -12.94 -9.50 -36.60
CA THR A 64 -13.56 -10.84 -36.74
C THR A 64 -12.83 -11.85 -35.87
N ASP A 65 -13.50 -12.95 -35.48
CA ASP A 65 -12.86 -14.04 -34.71
C ASP A 65 -11.64 -14.61 -35.43
N GLU A 66 -11.72 -14.77 -36.76
CA GLU A 66 -10.62 -15.24 -37.60
C GLU A 66 -9.42 -14.29 -37.57
N MET A 67 -9.65 -12.96 -37.63
CA MET A 67 -8.58 -11.97 -37.55
C MET A 67 -7.97 -11.93 -36.15
N ILE A 68 -8.80 -12.04 -35.10
CA ILE A 68 -8.32 -12.13 -33.71
C ILE A 68 -7.43 -13.36 -33.53
N ASP A 69 -7.85 -14.52 -34.03
CA ASP A 69 -7.08 -15.76 -33.94
C ASP A 69 -5.77 -15.68 -34.71
N THR A 70 -5.77 -15.06 -35.89
CA THR A 70 -4.57 -14.85 -36.71
C THR A 70 -3.57 -13.93 -35.99
N CYS A 71 -4.00 -12.74 -35.57
CA CYS A 71 -3.16 -11.82 -34.79
C CYS A 71 -2.70 -12.46 -33.46
N LEU A 72 -3.53 -13.27 -32.81
CA LEU A 72 -3.16 -13.96 -31.57
C LEU A 72 -2.08 -15.02 -31.81
N ALA A 73 -2.10 -15.72 -32.94
CA ALA A 73 -1.04 -16.64 -33.31
C ALA A 73 0.29 -15.90 -33.54
N ASP A 74 0.26 -14.78 -34.27
CA ASP A 74 1.44 -13.93 -34.50
C ASP A 74 1.99 -13.34 -33.19
N PHE A 75 1.10 -12.86 -32.31
CA PHE A 75 1.44 -12.39 -30.98
C PHE A 75 2.18 -13.48 -30.18
N ARG A 76 1.64 -14.71 -30.16
CA ARG A 76 2.22 -15.81 -29.38
C ARG A 76 3.59 -16.22 -29.89
N ALA A 77 3.78 -16.27 -31.21
CA ALA A 77 5.06 -16.58 -31.82
C ALA A 77 6.11 -15.53 -31.45
N PHE A 78 5.79 -14.24 -31.63
CA PHE A 78 6.71 -13.17 -31.30
C PHE A 78 7.01 -13.10 -29.79
N TYR A 79 5.97 -13.11 -28.96
CA TYR A 79 6.14 -13.03 -27.51
C TYR A 79 6.96 -14.21 -26.95
N GLY A 80 6.79 -15.43 -27.48
CA GLY A 80 7.55 -16.60 -27.04
C GLY A 80 9.07 -16.44 -27.19
N GLU A 81 9.52 -15.68 -28.19
CA GLU A 81 10.94 -15.37 -28.43
C GLU A 81 11.42 -14.11 -27.69
N HIS A 82 10.51 -13.21 -27.32
CA HIS A 82 10.86 -11.84 -26.87
C HIS A 82 10.38 -11.49 -25.45
N MET A 83 9.70 -12.38 -24.73
CA MET A 83 9.08 -12.11 -23.42
C MET A 83 10.03 -11.77 -22.26
N MET A 84 11.35 -11.76 -22.49
CA MET A 84 12.38 -11.42 -21.50
C MET A 84 13.22 -10.23 -21.94
N ASN A 85 12.88 -9.55 -23.03
CA ASN A 85 13.70 -8.45 -23.55
C ASN A 85 13.55 -7.18 -22.70
N ARG A 86 12.33 -6.91 -22.25
CA ARG A 86 11.99 -5.72 -21.44
C ARG A 86 11.30 -6.07 -20.14
N THR A 87 10.86 -7.32 -19.99
CA THR A 87 10.30 -7.80 -18.73
C THR A 87 11.37 -7.81 -17.64
N HIS A 88 11.00 -7.34 -16.45
CA HIS A 88 11.86 -7.40 -15.27
C HIS A 88 11.02 -7.37 -13.99
N PRO A 89 11.53 -7.85 -12.84
CA PRO A 89 10.87 -7.69 -11.56
C PRO A 89 10.67 -6.21 -11.20
N TYR A 90 9.57 -5.90 -10.52
CA TYR A 90 9.44 -4.57 -9.89
C TYR A 90 10.48 -4.39 -8.78
N GLU A 91 10.96 -3.16 -8.61
CA GLU A 91 11.98 -2.83 -7.62
C GLU A 91 11.53 -3.21 -6.20
N GLY A 92 12.32 -4.05 -5.51
CA GLY A 92 12.03 -4.52 -4.15
C GLY A 92 11.26 -5.84 -4.06
N ILE A 93 10.66 -6.36 -5.14
CA ILE A 93 9.91 -7.63 -5.11
C ILE A 93 10.80 -8.81 -4.68
N VAL A 94 12.01 -8.91 -5.23
CA VAL A 94 12.94 -10.01 -4.89
C VAL A 94 13.26 -9.99 -3.39
N SER A 95 13.57 -8.82 -2.84
CA SER A 95 13.84 -8.66 -1.40
C SER A 95 12.64 -9.00 -0.52
N VAL A 96 11.42 -8.70 -0.98
CA VAL A 96 10.20 -9.14 -0.29
C VAL A 96 10.08 -10.66 -0.32
N LEU A 97 10.20 -11.30 -1.48
CA LEU A 97 10.10 -12.76 -1.59
C LEU A 97 11.18 -13.49 -0.77
N GLU A 98 12.41 -12.99 -0.75
CA GLU A 98 13.48 -13.50 0.12
C GLU A 98 13.08 -13.40 1.60
N THR A 99 12.58 -12.24 2.03
CA THR A 99 12.11 -12.04 3.41
C THR A 99 10.95 -12.97 3.77
N LEU A 100 10.00 -13.17 2.85
CA LEU A 100 8.89 -14.11 3.04
C LEU A 100 9.40 -15.54 3.23
N LYS A 101 10.30 -16.00 2.36
CA LYS A 101 10.92 -17.32 2.43
C LYS A 101 11.71 -17.52 3.73
N GLU A 102 12.52 -16.55 4.13
CA GLU A 102 13.27 -16.57 5.40
C GLU A 102 12.33 -16.69 6.63
N ASN A 103 11.11 -16.17 6.52
CA ASN A 103 10.09 -16.25 7.56
C ASN A 103 9.14 -17.45 7.42
N GLY A 104 9.44 -18.39 6.51
CA GLY A 104 8.69 -19.63 6.32
C GLY A 104 7.35 -19.45 5.60
N VAL A 105 7.15 -18.35 4.88
CA VAL A 105 5.95 -18.13 4.06
C VAL A 105 6.08 -18.92 2.75
N THR A 106 5.08 -19.74 2.44
CA THR A 106 4.99 -20.44 1.16
C THR A 106 4.44 -19.51 0.08
N VAL A 107 5.13 -19.45 -1.07
CA VAL A 107 4.79 -18.53 -2.16
C VAL A 107 4.32 -19.31 -3.38
N GLY A 108 3.13 -19.00 -3.88
CA GLY A 108 2.65 -19.45 -5.17
C GLY A 108 2.32 -18.30 -6.11
N VAL A 109 2.18 -18.63 -7.39
CA VAL A 109 1.82 -17.68 -8.45
C VAL A 109 0.61 -18.21 -9.23
N LEU A 110 -0.39 -17.35 -9.43
CA LEU A 110 -1.55 -17.63 -10.27
C LEU A 110 -1.75 -16.53 -11.32
N SER A 111 -1.58 -16.88 -12.60
CA SER A 111 -1.70 -15.94 -13.72
C SER A 111 -2.68 -16.43 -14.79
N ASN A 112 -3.30 -15.50 -15.51
CA ASN A 112 -4.03 -15.80 -16.76
C ASN A 112 -3.08 -15.88 -17.98
N LYS A 113 -1.76 -15.70 -17.79
CA LYS A 113 -0.74 -16.01 -18.80
C LYS A 113 -0.69 -17.51 -19.04
N TYR A 114 -0.46 -17.94 -20.28
CA TYR A 114 -0.34 -19.37 -20.60
C TYR A 114 0.76 -20.03 -19.76
N ASP A 115 0.45 -21.24 -19.27
CA ASP A 115 1.19 -21.91 -18.20
C ASP A 115 2.70 -22.06 -18.46
N SER A 116 3.10 -22.37 -19.69
CA SER A 116 4.51 -22.53 -20.04
C SER A 116 5.31 -21.22 -19.93
N ALA A 117 4.77 -20.08 -20.34
CA ALA A 117 5.48 -18.80 -20.18
C ALA A 117 5.47 -18.34 -18.73
N ALA A 118 4.39 -18.54 -17.98
CA ALA A 118 4.37 -18.21 -16.56
C ALA A 118 5.49 -18.95 -15.83
N LYS A 119 5.61 -20.26 -16.04
CA LYS A 119 6.67 -21.09 -15.47
C LYS A 119 8.07 -20.68 -15.94
N ALA A 120 8.26 -20.41 -17.23
CA ALA A 120 9.56 -19.98 -17.75
C ALA A 120 10.02 -18.63 -17.17
N LEU A 121 9.10 -17.68 -16.99
CA LEU A 121 9.40 -16.38 -16.37
C LEU A 121 9.72 -16.54 -14.88
N ILE A 122 8.96 -17.38 -14.16
CA ILE A 122 9.24 -17.65 -12.74
C ILE A 122 10.61 -18.30 -12.55
N GLU A 123 10.93 -19.33 -13.35
CA GLU A 123 12.23 -19.99 -13.31
C GLU A 123 13.38 -19.00 -13.56
N HIS A 124 13.21 -18.11 -14.54
CA HIS A 124 14.24 -17.14 -14.90
C HIS A 124 14.47 -16.05 -13.84
N TYR A 125 13.40 -15.46 -13.29
CA TYR A 125 13.51 -14.27 -12.43
C TYR A 125 13.49 -14.56 -10.93
N PHE A 126 12.88 -15.67 -10.50
CA PHE A 126 12.61 -15.92 -9.08
C PHE A 126 13.09 -17.30 -8.61
N GLY A 127 13.23 -18.27 -9.52
CA GLY A 127 13.71 -19.61 -9.20
C GLY A 127 12.97 -20.22 -8.01
N ASP A 128 13.74 -20.57 -6.97
CA ASP A 128 13.23 -21.25 -5.77
C ASP A 128 12.55 -20.31 -4.74
N LEU A 129 12.38 -19.02 -5.05
CA LEU A 129 11.57 -18.09 -4.26
C LEU A 129 10.06 -18.32 -4.45
N VAL A 130 9.66 -19.01 -5.52
CA VAL A 130 8.27 -19.38 -5.80
C VAL A 130 8.16 -20.90 -5.81
N CYS A 131 7.28 -21.44 -4.97
CA CYS A 131 7.12 -22.89 -4.80
C CYS A 131 6.30 -23.51 -5.93
N ILE A 132 5.18 -22.88 -6.31
CA ILE A 132 4.23 -23.41 -7.29
C ILE A 132 3.73 -22.29 -8.19
N THR A 133 3.68 -22.54 -9.49
CA THR A 133 3.16 -21.57 -10.48
C THR A 133 2.09 -22.22 -11.34
N TYR A 134 0.92 -21.58 -11.40
CA TYR A 134 -0.14 -21.88 -12.35
C TYR A 134 -0.40 -20.71 -13.29
N GLY A 135 -0.29 -20.99 -14.59
CA GLY A 135 -0.87 -20.14 -15.62
C GLY A 135 -2.21 -20.69 -16.12
N GLU A 136 -2.63 -20.20 -17.29
CA GLU A 136 -3.77 -20.74 -18.02
C GLU A 136 -3.49 -22.18 -18.46
N ARG A 137 -4.38 -23.10 -18.05
CA ARG A 137 -4.32 -24.53 -18.36
C ARG A 137 -5.59 -24.98 -19.11
N PRO A 138 -5.50 -25.96 -20.04
CA PRO A 138 -6.67 -26.47 -20.76
C PRO A 138 -7.75 -27.02 -19.81
N ASN A 139 -9.02 -26.76 -20.13
CA ASN A 139 -10.21 -27.23 -19.39
C ASN A 139 -10.30 -26.77 -17.92
N ILE A 140 -9.49 -25.80 -17.52
CA ILE A 140 -9.58 -25.17 -16.20
C ILE A 140 -10.03 -23.72 -16.41
N PRO A 141 -11.10 -23.27 -15.73
CA PRO A 141 -11.54 -21.89 -15.82
C PRO A 141 -10.43 -20.89 -15.45
N ARG A 142 -10.38 -19.77 -16.17
CA ARG A 142 -9.47 -18.65 -15.91
C ARG A 142 -9.95 -17.85 -14.70
N LYS A 143 -9.05 -17.03 -14.13
CA LYS A 143 -9.46 -15.99 -13.17
C LYS A 143 -10.58 -15.12 -13.78
N PRO A 144 -11.63 -14.75 -13.04
CA PRO A 144 -11.73 -14.77 -11.58
C PRO A 144 -12.35 -16.05 -10.96
N ASP A 145 -12.47 -17.13 -11.72
CA ASP A 145 -12.97 -18.39 -11.18
C ASP A 145 -12.03 -18.93 -10.06
N PRO A 146 -12.57 -19.38 -8.91
CA PRO A 146 -11.76 -19.75 -7.76
C PRO A 146 -11.08 -21.12 -7.91
N THR A 147 -11.37 -21.91 -8.95
CA THR A 147 -10.88 -23.29 -9.10
C THR A 147 -9.36 -23.39 -8.98
N SER A 148 -8.63 -22.56 -9.75
CA SER A 148 -7.15 -22.64 -9.77
C SER A 148 -6.51 -22.12 -8.49
N VAL A 149 -7.07 -21.08 -7.87
CA VAL A 149 -6.52 -20.53 -6.62
C VAL A 149 -6.77 -21.47 -5.43
N LEU A 150 -7.93 -22.14 -5.39
CA LEU A 150 -8.22 -23.13 -4.35
C LEU A 150 -7.34 -24.37 -4.48
N GLN A 151 -7.08 -24.82 -5.71
CA GLN A 151 -6.11 -25.90 -5.95
C GLN A 151 -4.70 -25.48 -5.53
N LEU A 152 -4.26 -24.27 -5.92
CA LEU A 152 -2.94 -23.76 -5.56
C LEU A 152 -2.78 -23.63 -4.04
N LEU A 153 -3.82 -23.16 -3.34
CA LEU A 153 -3.84 -23.06 -1.87
C LEU A 153 -3.61 -24.42 -1.20
N ASP A 154 -4.34 -25.45 -1.64
CA ASP A 154 -4.23 -26.82 -1.10
C ASP A 154 -2.82 -27.39 -1.30
N GLU A 155 -2.25 -27.24 -2.50
CA GLU A 155 -0.90 -27.74 -2.81
C GLU A 155 0.22 -26.97 -2.08
N LEU A 156 0.00 -25.70 -1.77
CA LEU A 156 0.90 -24.91 -0.92
C LEU A 156 0.77 -25.26 0.57
N GLY A 157 -0.22 -26.06 0.96
CA GLY A 157 -0.57 -26.35 2.35
C GLY A 157 -1.05 -25.13 3.12
N GLY A 158 -1.69 -24.17 2.42
CA GLY A 158 -2.13 -22.91 3.00
C GLY A 158 -3.54 -22.96 3.58
N ASP A 159 -3.78 -22.13 4.61
CA ASP A 159 -5.12 -21.89 5.16
C ASP A 159 -5.66 -20.55 4.68
N LYS A 160 -6.98 -20.45 4.44
CA LYS A 160 -7.60 -19.21 3.95
C LYS A 160 -7.36 -18.01 4.88
N GLU A 161 -7.41 -18.24 6.19
CA GLU A 161 -7.26 -17.20 7.21
C GLU A 161 -5.83 -16.63 7.30
N THR A 162 -4.83 -17.38 6.81
CA THR A 162 -3.41 -16.99 6.84
C THR A 162 -2.81 -16.84 5.44
N THR A 163 -3.67 -16.77 4.41
CA THR A 163 -3.26 -16.59 3.02
C THR A 163 -3.64 -15.21 2.50
N LEU A 164 -2.66 -14.52 1.93
CA LEU A 164 -2.88 -13.30 1.18
C LEU A 164 -2.85 -13.62 -0.32
N TYR A 165 -3.85 -13.12 -1.05
CA TYR A 165 -3.82 -13.07 -2.51
C TYR A 165 -3.42 -11.66 -2.95
N ILE A 166 -2.38 -11.51 -3.76
CA ILE A 166 -1.77 -10.24 -4.12
C ILE A 166 -1.86 -10.05 -5.64
N GLY A 167 -2.47 -8.95 -6.09
CA GLY A 167 -2.60 -8.66 -7.52
C GLY A 167 -2.91 -7.19 -7.82
N ASP A 168 -2.86 -6.82 -9.09
CA ASP A 168 -2.97 -5.43 -9.55
C ASP A 168 -4.25 -5.15 -10.34
N SER A 169 -5.16 -6.11 -10.47
CA SER A 169 -6.36 -5.96 -11.29
C SER A 169 -7.66 -6.32 -10.57
N ALA A 170 -8.79 -5.85 -11.10
CA ALA A 170 -10.13 -6.28 -10.66
C ALA A 170 -10.32 -7.80 -10.74
N THR A 171 -9.69 -8.46 -11.73
CA THR A 171 -9.73 -9.92 -11.88
C THR A 171 -9.07 -10.62 -10.70
N ASP A 172 -7.98 -10.06 -10.18
CA ASP A 172 -7.27 -10.59 -9.01
C ASP A 172 -8.08 -10.43 -7.74
N MET A 173 -8.62 -9.23 -7.51
CA MET A 173 -9.44 -8.96 -6.33
C MET A 173 -10.66 -9.87 -6.32
N GLN A 174 -11.34 -10.03 -7.46
CA GLN A 174 -12.48 -10.93 -7.56
C GLN A 174 -12.09 -12.42 -7.42
N THR A 175 -10.89 -12.81 -7.85
CA THR A 175 -10.38 -14.19 -7.63
C THR A 175 -10.25 -14.47 -6.13
N ALA A 176 -9.65 -13.54 -5.39
CA ALA A 176 -9.48 -13.63 -3.95
C ALA A 176 -10.84 -13.68 -3.23
N VAL A 177 -11.76 -12.76 -3.57
CA VAL A 177 -13.13 -12.72 -3.03
C VAL A 177 -13.87 -14.03 -3.29
N ASN A 178 -13.84 -14.54 -4.53
CA ASN A 178 -14.52 -15.79 -4.89
C ASN A 178 -13.94 -17.01 -4.16
N ALA A 179 -12.67 -16.97 -3.80
CA ALA A 179 -12.00 -18.02 -3.02
C ALA A 179 -12.16 -17.85 -1.51
N GLY A 180 -12.62 -16.69 -1.03
CA GLY A 180 -12.67 -16.33 0.39
C GLY A 180 -11.28 -16.10 0.99
N LEU A 181 -10.36 -15.51 0.21
CA LEU A 181 -9.02 -15.13 0.63
C LEU A 181 -8.94 -13.62 0.86
N THR A 182 -8.00 -13.18 1.71
CA THR A 182 -7.71 -11.75 1.88
C THR A 182 -7.06 -11.19 0.61
N ALA A 183 -7.69 -10.17 0.02
CA ALA A 183 -7.31 -9.56 -1.24
C ALA A 183 -6.44 -8.31 -1.04
N ILE A 184 -5.20 -8.34 -1.53
CA ILE A 184 -4.24 -7.23 -1.45
C ILE A 184 -4.01 -6.64 -2.84
N GLY A 185 -4.50 -5.42 -3.05
CA GLY A 185 -4.30 -4.69 -4.29
C GLY A 185 -2.95 -3.96 -4.33
N VAL A 186 -2.18 -4.13 -5.39
CA VAL A 186 -0.90 -3.41 -5.56
C VAL A 186 -1.02 -2.25 -6.55
N THR A 187 -0.56 -1.06 -6.19
CA THR A 187 -0.79 0.15 -7.02
C THR A 187 0.33 0.45 -8.02
N TRP A 188 1.42 -0.32 -8.03
CA TRP A 188 2.51 -0.18 -9.01
C TRP A 188 2.24 -0.91 -10.33
N GLY A 189 1.19 -1.75 -10.36
CA GLY A 189 0.74 -2.46 -11.56
C GLY A 189 -0.02 -1.56 -12.52
N PHE A 190 -1.07 -2.09 -13.15
CA PHE A 190 -1.75 -1.46 -14.27
C PHE A 190 -3.04 -0.72 -13.91
N ARG A 191 -3.62 -0.95 -12.73
CA ARG A 191 -4.89 -0.34 -12.27
C ARG A 191 -4.72 0.68 -11.16
N SER A 192 -5.76 1.49 -10.99
CA SER A 192 -5.80 2.53 -9.96
C SER A 192 -6.23 1.95 -8.61
N ALA A 193 -5.92 2.66 -7.54
CA ALA A 193 -6.33 2.31 -6.18
C ALA A 193 -7.86 2.25 -6.04
N GLU A 194 -8.58 3.12 -6.74
CA GLU A 194 -10.05 3.19 -6.75
C GLU A 194 -10.65 1.93 -7.36
N GLU A 195 -10.12 1.47 -8.51
CA GLU A 195 -10.59 0.23 -9.16
C GLU A 195 -10.36 -0.99 -8.28
N LEU A 196 -9.19 -1.08 -7.64
CA LEU A 196 -8.83 -2.18 -6.76
C LEU A 196 -9.78 -2.26 -5.54
N ARG A 197 -10.03 -1.13 -4.88
CA ARG A 197 -10.99 -1.07 -3.76
C ARG A 197 -12.40 -1.43 -4.20
N ALA A 198 -12.86 -0.87 -5.32
CA ALA A 198 -14.19 -1.16 -5.86
C ALA A 198 -14.37 -2.65 -6.24
N SER A 199 -13.27 -3.36 -6.51
CA SER A 199 -13.27 -4.77 -6.88
C SER A 199 -13.07 -5.73 -5.70
N GLY A 200 -12.99 -5.21 -4.46
CA GLY A 200 -12.92 -6.02 -3.25
C GLY A 200 -11.54 -6.15 -2.60
N ALA A 201 -10.60 -5.23 -2.85
CA ALA A 201 -9.35 -5.20 -2.10
C ALA A 201 -9.61 -4.92 -0.60
N ASP A 202 -9.11 -5.79 0.29
CA ASP A 202 -9.12 -5.60 1.74
C ASP A 202 -8.07 -4.57 2.19
N ALA A 203 -6.94 -4.52 1.47
CA ALA A 203 -5.91 -3.51 1.68
C ALA A 203 -5.17 -3.19 0.37
N LEU A 204 -4.47 -2.06 0.36
CA LEU A 204 -3.61 -1.64 -0.73
C LEU A 204 -2.15 -1.56 -0.30
N ALA A 205 -1.24 -1.99 -1.18
CA ALA A 205 0.20 -1.79 -1.07
C ALA A 205 0.66 -0.81 -2.16
N TYR A 206 1.43 0.21 -1.78
CA TYR A 206 1.87 1.27 -2.70
C TYR A 206 3.29 1.04 -3.22
N GLU A 207 4.10 0.32 -2.46
CA GLU A 207 5.42 -0.20 -2.84
C GLU A 207 5.59 -1.61 -2.29
N PRO A 208 6.46 -2.47 -2.86
CA PRO A 208 6.59 -3.86 -2.42
C PRO A 208 6.83 -4.05 -0.92
N SER A 209 7.60 -3.17 -0.29
CA SER A 209 7.87 -3.22 1.16
C SER A 209 6.62 -3.03 2.04
N ASP A 210 5.53 -2.46 1.50
CA ASP A 210 4.24 -2.35 2.21
C ASP A 210 3.58 -3.72 2.44
N LEU A 211 4.02 -4.77 1.73
CA LEU A 211 3.51 -6.13 1.94
C LEU A 211 3.99 -6.72 3.27
N LEU A 212 5.23 -6.43 3.70
CA LEU A 212 5.83 -7.10 4.87
C LEU A 212 5.01 -6.92 6.16
N PRO A 213 4.52 -5.71 6.51
CA PRO A 213 3.65 -5.54 7.67
C PRO A 213 2.32 -6.29 7.57
N LEU A 214 1.78 -6.50 6.35
CA LEU A 214 0.55 -7.27 6.15
C LEU A 214 0.79 -8.75 6.44
N PHE A 215 1.96 -9.29 6.09
CA PHE A 215 2.33 -10.64 6.50
C PHE A 215 2.62 -10.75 8.00
N GLU A 216 3.27 -9.74 8.57
CA GLU A 216 3.65 -9.74 9.99
C GLU A 216 2.43 -9.62 10.92
N TYR A 217 1.50 -8.72 10.61
CA TYR A 217 0.41 -8.32 11.51
C TYR A 217 -1.01 -8.60 10.95
N GLY A 218 -1.14 -8.85 9.65
CA GLY A 218 -2.41 -8.92 8.94
C GLY A 218 -2.90 -7.55 8.44
N VAL A 219 -4.05 -7.57 7.77
CA VAL A 219 -4.73 -6.34 7.35
C VAL A 219 -5.19 -5.56 8.60
N PRO A 220 -4.92 -4.25 8.70
CA PRO A 220 -5.34 -3.45 9.86
C PRO A 220 -6.86 -3.43 10.04
N ASP A 221 -7.33 -3.68 11.26
CA ASP A 221 -8.75 -3.65 11.61
C ASP A 221 -9.16 -2.26 12.11
N VAL A 222 -9.64 -1.43 11.18
CA VAL A 222 -10.11 -0.07 11.45
C VAL A 222 -11.30 -0.07 12.41
N SER A 223 -12.19 -1.06 12.33
CA SER A 223 -13.40 -1.14 13.16
C SER A 223 -13.06 -1.42 14.62
N LYS A 224 -12.07 -2.29 14.85
CA LYS A 224 -11.52 -2.57 16.18
C LYS A 224 -10.84 -1.33 16.77
N ALA A 225 -10.04 -0.63 15.97
CA ALA A 225 -9.40 0.62 16.37
C ALA A 225 -10.44 1.70 16.75
N GLU A 226 -11.47 1.90 15.94
CA GLU A 226 -12.57 2.83 16.21
C GLU A 226 -13.24 2.51 17.54
N LYS A 227 -13.64 1.26 17.75
CA LYS A 227 -14.30 0.82 18.98
C LYS A 227 -13.43 1.04 20.21
N ALA A 228 -12.14 0.73 20.12
CA ALA A 228 -11.21 0.89 21.24
C ALA A 228 -10.96 2.37 21.56
N LEU A 229 -10.65 3.19 20.55
CA LEU A 229 -10.39 4.62 20.72
C LEU A 229 -11.60 5.37 21.29
N THR A 230 -12.80 5.11 20.74
CA THR A 230 -14.04 5.71 21.25
C THR A 230 -14.34 5.26 22.67
N GLY A 231 -14.04 4.00 23.02
CA GLY A 231 -14.12 3.50 24.40
C GLY A 231 -13.21 4.24 25.39
N TYR A 232 -12.08 4.77 24.93
CA TYR A 232 -11.18 5.64 25.70
C TYR A 232 -11.49 7.14 25.60
N GLY A 233 -12.63 7.48 24.97
CA GLY A 233 -13.17 8.83 24.88
C GLY A 233 -12.72 9.64 23.66
N PHE A 234 -11.89 9.08 22.77
CA PHE A 234 -11.48 9.79 21.56
C PHE A 234 -12.63 9.88 20.55
N GLY A 235 -12.78 11.03 19.88
CA GLY A 235 -13.52 11.08 18.62
C GLY A 235 -12.78 10.29 17.55
N PHE A 236 -13.51 9.67 16.61
CA PHE A 236 -12.91 8.90 15.53
C PHE A 236 -13.57 9.20 14.19
N HIS A 237 -12.76 9.44 13.17
CA HIS A 237 -13.21 9.66 11.80
C HIS A 237 -12.30 8.88 10.85
N TYR A 238 -12.90 8.08 9.97
CA TYR A 238 -12.22 7.39 8.88
C TYR A 238 -12.55 8.04 7.54
N PHE A 239 -11.53 8.26 6.71
CA PHE A 239 -11.68 8.72 5.33
C PHE A 239 -10.93 7.77 4.40
N ALA A 240 -11.53 7.42 3.26
CA ALA A 240 -10.88 6.52 2.32
C ALA A 240 -9.70 7.20 1.62
N THR A 241 -9.81 8.51 1.38
CA THR A 241 -8.85 9.30 0.63
C THR A 241 -8.33 10.51 1.40
N LYS A 242 -7.18 11.04 0.97
CA LYS A 242 -6.63 12.29 1.53
C LYS A 242 -7.56 13.49 1.32
N ASP A 243 -8.21 13.58 0.16
CA ASP A 243 -9.01 14.74 -0.23
C ASP A 243 -10.28 14.89 0.62
N GLU A 244 -10.93 13.77 0.95
CA GLU A 244 -12.05 13.72 1.89
C GLU A 244 -11.61 14.23 3.28
N ALA A 245 -10.46 13.76 3.77
CA ALA A 245 -9.93 14.16 5.08
C ALA A 245 -9.53 15.64 5.11
N VAL A 246 -8.93 16.17 4.04
CA VAL A 246 -8.57 17.59 3.93
C VAL A 246 -9.81 18.48 4.01
N SER A 247 -10.89 18.09 3.34
CA SER A 247 -12.15 18.85 3.37
C SER A 247 -12.70 18.94 4.80
N TYR A 248 -12.78 17.81 5.51
CA TYR A 248 -13.21 17.77 6.91
C TYR A 248 -12.31 18.61 7.84
N LEU A 249 -10.98 18.47 7.70
CA LEU A 249 -10.04 19.21 8.54
C LEU A 249 -10.11 20.72 8.29
N ARG A 250 -10.32 21.15 7.04
CA ARG A 250 -10.42 22.57 6.69
C ARG A 250 -11.65 23.19 7.34
N ASP A 251 -12.79 22.53 7.21
CA ASP A 251 -14.05 23.00 7.80
C ASP A 251 -13.97 22.99 9.34
N THR A 252 -13.28 22.00 9.91
CA THR A 252 -13.04 21.92 11.36
C THR A 252 -12.13 23.04 11.87
N CYS A 253 -11.16 23.48 11.07
CA CYS A 253 -10.18 24.50 11.43
C CYS A 253 -10.63 25.93 11.12
N ALA A 254 -11.59 26.11 10.21
CA ALA A 254 -12.04 27.43 9.75
C ALA A 254 -12.45 28.35 10.91
N GLY A 255 -11.93 29.59 10.88
CA GLY A 255 -12.19 30.64 11.85
C GLY A 255 -11.50 30.47 13.22
N LYS A 256 -10.59 29.51 13.35
CA LYS A 256 -9.93 29.16 14.62
C LYS A 256 -8.43 29.45 14.59
N SER A 257 -7.84 29.56 15.78
CA SER A 257 -6.38 29.49 15.93
C SER A 257 -5.93 28.02 15.88
N VAL A 258 -5.05 27.69 14.95
CA VAL A 258 -4.53 26.33 14.74
C VAL A 258 -3.03 26.32 14.96
N SER A 259 -2.54 25.40 15.79
CA SER A 259 -1.11 25.12 15.86
C SER A 259 -0.79 23.68 15.55
N MET A 260 0.44 23.44 15.11
CA MET A 260 0.93 22.08 14.93
C MET A 260 2.45 21.97 15.12
N GLY A 261 2.87 20.78 15.57
CA GLY A 261 4.26 20.37 15.53
C GLY A 261 4.74 20.03 14.11
N GLY A 262 6.00 19.59 13.96
CA GLY A 262 6.47 19.11 12.66
C GLY A 262 5.86 17.78 12.28
N SER A 263 5.15 17.73 11.14
CA SER A 263 4.45 16.53 10.67
C SER A 263 4.57 16.38 9.15
N MET A 264 5.17 15.27 8.71
CA MET A 264 5.21 14.92 7.29
C MET A 264 3.83 14.54 6.75
N THR A 265 2.98 13.94 7.59
CA THR A 265 1.59 13.63 7.25
C THR A 265 0.83 14.91 6.89
N MET A 266 0.90 15.95 7.74
CA MET A 266 0.22 17.22 7.46
C MET A 266 0.80 17.95 6.24
N LYS A 267 2.13 17.89 6.04
CA LYS A 267 2.76 18.42 4.82
C LYS A 267 2.23 17.73 3.56
N GLN A 268 2.03 16.41 3.60
CA GLN A 268 1.46 15.64 2.48
C GLN A 268 -0.02 15.94 2.24
N LEU A 269 -0.75 16.45 3.24
CA LEU A 269 -2.12 16.94 3.11
C LEU A 269 -2.19 18.41 2.66
N GLY A 270 -1.05 19.02 2.29
CA GLY A 270 -0.98 20.40 1.80
C GLY A 270 -1.15 21.47 2.88
N PHE A 271 -0.78 21.18 4.13
CA PHE A 271 -0.73 22.20 5.18
C PHE A 271 0.54 23.06 5.04
N PRO A 272 0.46 24.40 5.20
CA PRO A 272 -0.72 25.19 5.58
C PRO A 272 -1.61 25.63 4.42
N GLU A 273 -1.17 25.47 3.17
CA GLU A 273 -1.76 26.16 2.01
C GLU A 273 -3.25 25.84 1.85
N ASN A 274 -3.63 24.57 2.07
CA ASN A 274 -5.02 24.12 2.02
C ASN A 274 -5.93 24.66 3.16
N PHE A 275 -5.35 25.36 4.15
CA PHE A 275 -6.01 25.77 5.39
C PHE A 275 -5.91 27.27 5.69
N ALA A 276 -4.97 27.98 5.05
CA ALA A 276 -4.59 29.35 5.40
C ALA A 276 -5.67 30.41 5.09
N ASP A 277 -6.56 30.16 4.12
CA ASP A 277 -7.52 31.18 3.66
C ASP A 277 -8.55 31.62 4.72
N SER A 278 -8.79 30.79 5.74
CA SER A 278 -9.80 31.07 6.79
C SER A 278 -9.33 30.76 8.21
N THR A 279 -8.04 30.47 8.41
CA THR A 279 -7.51 29.93 9.67
C THR A 279 -6.26 30.69 10.10
N ASP A 280 -6.14 31.00 11.39
CA ASP A 280 -4.90 31.55 11.95
C ASP A 280 -3.91 30.42 12.25
N VAL A 281 -2.94 30.21 11.35
CA VAL A 281 -2.04 29.04 11.34
C VAL A 281 -0.69 29.36 11.97
N HIS A 282 -0.34 28.61 13.03
CA HIS A 282 0.95 28.68 13.72
C HIS A 282 1.73 27.38 13.52
N TRP A 283 2.70 27.39 12.60
CA TRP A 283 3.54 26.23 12.32
C TRP A 283 5.02 26.55 12.41
N HIS A 284 5.74 25.84 13.29
CA HIS A 284 7.16 26.09 13.56
C HIS A 284 8.12 25.88 12.35
N TRP A 285 7.65 25.32 11.22
CA TRP A 285 8.43 25.24 9.97
C TRP A 285 8.31 26.49 9.11
N ILE A 286 7.26 27.31 9.32
CA ILE A 286 7.02 28.57 8.61
C ILE A 286 7.59 29.70 9.46
N ASP A 287 6.99 29.92 10.63
CA ASP A 287 7.36 31.00 11.54
C ASP A 287 8.16 30.43 12.70
N LYS A 288 9.47 30.35 12.50
CA LYS A 288 10.41 29.82 13.51
C LYS A 288 10.29 30.62 14.80
N GLY A 289 9.74 29.99 15.83
CA GLY A 289 9.67 30.55 17.19
C GLY A 289 8.29 31.08 17.59
N VAL A 290 7.33 31.13 16.67
CA VAL A 290 5.93 31.43 16.99
C VAL A 290 5.19 30.10 17.19
N TYR A 291 4.84 29.81 18.43
CA TYR A 291 4.03 28.66 18.81
C TYR A 291 2.90 29.17 19.68
N CYS A 292 1.65 29.09 19.21
CA CYS A 292 0.53 29.37 20.08
C CYS A 292 0.48 28.25 21.14
N GLN A 293 0.64 28.62 22.41
CA GLN A 293 0.72 27.66 23.50
C GLN A 293 -0.64 27.03 23.85
N ALA A 294 -1.73 27.74 23.56
CA ALA A 294 -3.10 27.30 23.80
C ALA A 294 -3.98 27.66 22.58
N PRO A 295 -3.77 27.01 21.42
CA PRO A 295 -4.60 27.22 20.25
C PRO A 295 -6.00 26.63 20.48
N ASP A 296 -6.98 27.05 19.70
CA ASP A 296 -8.29 26.40 19.69
C ASP A 296 -8.18 24.95 19.19
N VAL A 297 -7.34 24.71 18.18
CA VAL A 297 -7.09 23.37 17.62
C VAL A 297 -5.59 23.10 17.53
N TYR A 298 -5.17 21.95 18.05
CA TYR A 298 -3.85 21.40 17.83
C TYR A 298 -3.89 20.22 16.87
N LEU A 299 -3.22 20.33 15.72
CA LEU A 299 -3.06 19.22 14.79
C LEU A 299 -1.74 18.49 15.06
N SER A 300 -1.85 17.18 15.27
CA SER A 300 -0.71 16.29 15.49
C SER A 300 -0.78 15.08 14.56
N SER A 301 0.27 14.26 14.59
CA SER A 301 0.27 12.95 13.95
C SER A 301 0.98 11.95 14.85
N ALA A 302 0.46 10.74 14.93
CA ALA A 302 1.04 9.68 15.73
C ALA A 302 2.32 9.12 15.06
N ASN A 303 3.22 8.57 15.88
CA ASN A 303 4.27 7.67 15.41
C ASN A 303 3.78 6.22 15.31
N GLY A 304 2.62 5.92 15.89
CA GLY A 304 1.90 4.67 15.75
C GLY A 304 0.55 4.76 16.44
N LEU A 305 -0.43 4.03 15.92
CA LEU A 305 -1.75 3.88 16.50
C LEU A 305 -1.99 2.40 16.74
N SER A 306 -2.57 2.04 17.87
CA SER A 306 -2.95 0.67 18.19
C SER A 306 -4.43 0.42 17.93
N GLU A 307 -4.78 -0.75 17.40
CA GLU A 307 -6.14 -1.26 17.36
C GLU A 307 -6.73 -1.48 18.76
N THR A 308 -5.88 -1.54 19.79
CA THR A 308 -6.30 -1.60 21.20
C THR A 308 -6.55 -0.22 21.81
N GLY A 309 -6.42 0.88 21.05
CA GLY A 309 -6.87 2.21 21.46
C GLY A 309 -5.80 3.18 21.95
N GLU A 310 -4.52 2.82 21.88
CA GLU A 310 -3.41 3.68 22.30
C GLU A 310 -2.78 4.45 21.14
N ILE A 311 -2.35 5.69 21.42
CA ILE A 311 -1.62 6.55 20.48
C ILE A 311 -0.19 6.73 20.98
N VAL A 312 0.80 6.35 20.17
CA VAL A 312 2.22 6.40 20.56
C VAL A 312 2.95 7.49 19.79
N ASN A 313 3.66 8.34 20.53
CA ASN A 313 4.56 9.34 19.97
C ASN A 313 5.95 9.29 20.60
N ILE A 314 6.97 9.52 19.78
CA ILE A 314 8.36 9.70 20.19
C ILE A 314 8.79 11.11 19.80
N ASP A 315 9.43 11.81 20.73
CA ASP A 315 9.95 13.15 20.49
C ASP A 315 11.32 13.39 21.18
N GLY A 316 12.09 14.30 20.59
CA GLY A 316 13.41 14.69 21.06
C GLY A 316 13.42 16.01 21.81
N LYS A 317 12.56 16.96 21.40
CA LYS A 317 12.40 18.28 22.03
C LYS A 317 11.13 18.37 22.86
N CYS A 318 10.25 17.39 22.73
CA CYS A 318 8.93 17.29 23.35
C CYS A 318 7.93 18.39 22.95
N ASN A 319 8.31 19.30 22.06
CA ASN A 319 7.45 20.40 21.64
C ASN A 319 6.26 19.97 20.76
N ARG A 320 6.32 18.79 20.13
CA ARG A 320 5.18 18.24 19.36
C ARG A 320 4.20 17.44 20.21
N VAL A 321 4.64 16.91 21.35
CA VAL A 321 3.81 16.07 22.23
C VAL A 321 3.26 16.84 23.42
N ALA A 322 3.90 17.95 23.82
CA ALA A 322 3.43 18.79 24.92
C ALA A 322 1.97 19.23 24.74
N ALA A 323 1.62 19.77 23.56
CA ALA A 323 0.25 20.20 23.26
C ALA A 323 -0.74 19.04 23.06
N THR A 324 -0.25 17.79 22.92
CA THR A 324 -1.15 16.62 22.95
C THR A 324 -1.56 16.25 24.38
N LEU A 325 -0.84 16.73 25.39
CA LEU A 325 -1.07 16.42 26.80
C LEU A 325 -1.78 17.56 27.54
N PHE A 326 -1.53 18.81 27.15
CA PHE A 326 -2.06 20.00 27.82
C PHE A 326 -2.00 21.24 26.92
N GLY A 327 -2.96 22.17 27.06
CA GLY A 327 -2.91 23.49 26.42
C GLY A 327 -4.08 23.80 25.46
N PRO A 328 -4.27 23.03 24.38
CA PRO A 328 -5.33 23.33 23.40
C PRO A 328 -6.71 22.94 23.92
N LYS A 329 -7.76 23.54 23.33
CA LYS A 329 -9.15 23.09 23.55
C LYS A 329 -9.40 21.76 22.84
N ARG A 330 -8.97 21.64 21.58
CA ARG A 330 -9.13 20.44 20.76
C ARG A 330 -7.78 19.92 20.27
N CYS A 331 -7.57 18.61 20.31
CA CYS A 331 -6.39 17.96 19.74
C CYS A 331 -6.79 16.89 18.73
N ILE A 332 -6.30 16.98 17.50
CA ILE A 332 -6.63 16.05 16.41
C ILE A 332 -5.36 15.32 15.95
N PHE A 333 -5.36 13.99 16.07
CA PHE A 333 -4.32 13.12 15.54
C PHE A 333 -4.66 12.68 14.13
N VAL A 334 -3.95 13.20 13.13
CA VAL A 334 -4.13 12.84 11.72
C VAL A 334 -3.14 11.77 11.33
N CYS A 335 -3.62 10.59 10.93
CA CYS A 335 -2.79 9.40 10.70
C CYS A 335 -3.20 8.69 9.40
N GLY A 336 -2.22 8.19 8.64
CA GLY A 336 -2.48 7.21 7.59
C GLY A 336 -2.65 5.81 8.18
N VAL A 337 -3.35 4.93 7.46
CA VAL A 337 -3.60 3.54 7.87
C VAL A 337 -2.30 2.75 8.06
N ASN A 338 -1.23 3.14 7.37
CA ASN A 338 0.13 2.60 7.56
C ASN A 338 0.70 2.80 8.98
N LYS A 339 0.00 3.56 9.84
CA LYS A 339 0.34 3.79 11.24
C LYS A 339 -0.32 2.84 12.24
N LEU A 340 -1.37 2.12 11.81
CA LEU A 340 -2.14 1.23 12.66
C LEU A 340 -1.39 -0.09 12.89
N ARG A 341 -1.47 -0.62 14.12
CA ARG A 341 -0.86 -1.88 14.55
C ARG A 341 -1.81 -2.64 15.48
N PRO A 342 -1.70 -3.98 15.59
CA PRO A 342 -2.68 -4.79 16.33
C PRO A 342 -2.78 -4.50 17.82
N ASP A 343 -1.68 -4.04 18.43
CA ASP A 343 -1.54 -3.84 19.86
C ASP A 343 -0.51 -2.75 20.20
N LEU A 344 -0.45 -2.36 21.48
CA LEU A 344 0.48 -1.36 21.99
C LEU A 344 1.95 -1.74 21.74
N GLN A 345 2.33 -3.01 21.89
CA GLN A 345 3.73 -3.44 21.78
C GLN A 345 4.26 -3.26 20.36
N SER A 346 3.53 -3.78 19.37
CA SER A 346 3.82 -3.59 17.94
C SER A 346 3.74 -2.11 17.54
N THR A 347 2.87 -1.32 18.17
CA THR A 347 2.82 0.14 18.00
C THR A 347 4.08 0.85 18.50
N ILE A 348 4.60 0.46 19.67
CA ILE A 348 5.85 0.96 20.24
C ILE A 348 7.03 0.56 19.34
N GLU A 349 7.07 -0.68 18.86
CA GLU A 349 8.10 -1.17 17.95
C GLU A 349 8.12 -0.40 16.65
N ARG A 350 6.96 -0.16 16.03
CA ARG A 350 6.81 0.71 14.87
C ARG A 350 7.38 2.10 15.13
N ALA A 351 7.01 2.73 16.25
CA ALA A 351 7.49 4.06 16.58
C ALA A 351 9.03 4.09 16.72
N ARG A 352 9.64 3.05 17.30
CA ARG A 352 11.07 2.95 17.57
C ARG A 352 11.92 2.51 16.37
N ASN A 353 11.41 1.60 15.55
CA ASN A 353 12.15 0.92 14.49
C ASN A 353 11.80 1.40 13.08
N ILE A 354 10.69 2.12 12.91
CA ILE A 354 10.28 2.67 11.61
C ILE A 354 10.23 4.19 11.68
N ALA A 355 9.36 4.73 12.53
CA ALA A 355 9.09 6.16 12.52
C ALA A 355 10.29 7.00 12.98
N ALA A 356 10.95 6.61 14.08
CA ALA A 356 12.11 7.33 14.59
C ALA A 356 13.35 7.23 13.69
N PRO A 357 13.75 6.05 13.15
CA PRO A 357 14.85 5.95 12.19
C PRO A 357 14.63 6.77 10.92
N LEU A 358 13.45 6.69 10.30
CA LEU A 358 13.12 7.47 9.11
C LEU A 358 13.15 8.99 9.40
N ASN A 359 12.66 9.42 10.56
CA ASN A 359 12.75 10.82 10.96
C ASN A 359 14.19 11.26 11.25
N ALA A 360 15.01 10.40 11.86
CA ALA A 360 16.42 10.70 12.13
C ALA A 360 17.22 10.86 10.83
N LYS A 361 16.96 9.99 9.84
CA LYS A 361 17.52 10.09 8.49
C LYS A 361 17.08 11.38 7.80
N ARG A 362 15.78 11.70 7.80
CA ARG A 362 15.25 12.95 7.22
C ARG A 362 15.87 14.21 7.84
N LEU A 363 16.13 14.17 9.15
CA LEU A 363 16.76 15.27 9.90
C LEU A 363 18.29 15.25 9.87
N ASN A 364 18.89 14.35 9.07
CA ASN A 364 20.33 14.16 8.90
C ASN A 364 21.09 14.04 10.23
N LYS A 365 20.56 13.21 11.15
CA LYS A 365 21.16 13.01 12.49
C LYS A 365 22.33 12.05 12.45
N LYS A 366 23.36 12.33 13.26
CA LYS A 366 24.50 11.44 13.49
C LYS A 366 24.13 10.32 14.47
N THR A 367 23.29 9.41 14.00
CA THR A 367 22.77 8.28 14.77
C THR A 367 22.87 7.01 13.94
N PRO A 368 23.18 5.83 14.53
CA PRO A 368 23.24 4.57 13.80
C PRO A 368 21.98 4.29 12.96
N CYS A 369 20.81 4.55 13.54
CA CYS A 369 19.52 4.34 12.87
C CYS A 369 19.28 5.24 11.65
N ALA A 370 19.98 6.37 11.53
CA ALA A 370 19.88 7.22 10.34
C ALA A 370 20.67 6.61 9.16
N VAL A 371 21.62 5.71 9.44
CA VAL A 371 22.46 5.03 8.45
C VAL A 371 21.76 3.77 7.96
N ASP A 372 21.39 2.87 8.88
CA ASP A 372 20.90 1.53 8.53
C ASP A 372 19.38 1.34 8.74
N GLY A 373 18.67 2.37 9.20
CA GLY A 373 17.21 2.31 9.39
C GLY A 373 16.75 1.52 10.62
N ARG A 374 17.64 0.97 11.46
CA ARG A 374 17.26 0.12 12.60
C ARG A 374 17.49 0.82 13.93
N CYS A 375 16.65 0.57 14.94
CA CYS A 375 16.91 1.06 16.29
C CYS A 375 18.07 0.28 16.95
N HIS A 376 19.08 1.00 17.42
CA HIS A 376 20.23 0.44 18.17
C HIS A 376 20.17 0.71 19.67
N ASN A 377 19.03 1.24 20.15
CA ASN A 377 18.93 1.80 21.50
C ASN A 377 20.11 2.72 21.89
N CYS A 378 20.60 3.48 20.91
CA CYS A 378 21.88 4.18 21.03
C CYS A 378 21.86 5.30 22.08
N LYS A 379 23.03 5.70 22.55
CA LYS A 379 23.22 6.85 23.44
C LYS A 379 23.72 8.10 22.69
N SER A 380 23.55 8.16 21.37
CA SER A 380 24.01 9.31 20.58
C SER A 380 23.41 10.61 21.13
N PRO A 381 24.22 11.68 21.28
CA PRO A 381 23.72 12.99 21.73
C PRO A 381 22.68 13.57 20.75
N GLU A 382 22.72 13.16 19.47
CA GLU A 382 21.79 13.60 18.42
C GLU A 382 20.51 12.77 18.32
N ARG A 383 20.30 11.78 19.20
CA ARG A 383 19.08 10.96 19.16
C ARG A 383 17.82 11.80 19.33
N ILE A 384 16.84 11.55 18.48
CA ILE A 384 15.52 12.20 18.52
C ILE A 384 14.51 11.46 19.40
N CYS A 385 14.85 10.26 19.87
CA CYS A 385 13.97 9.44 20.70
C CYS A 385 14.26 9.64 22.18
N ARG A 386 13.95 10.83 22.72
CA ARG A 386 14.26 11.20 24.12
C ARG A 386 13.09 11.02 25.07
N ALA A 387 11.87 11.20 24.58
CA ALA A 387 10.64 10.90 25.30
C ALA A 387 9.72 10.04 24.43
N MET A 388 8.95 9.20 25.09
CA MET A 388 7.83 8.47 24.49
C MET A 388 6.58 8.83 25.28
N VAL A 389 5.53 9.22 24.58
CA VAL A 389 4.22 9.52 25.13
C VAL A 389 3.25 8.49 24.58
N ILE A 390 2.47 7.89 25.47
CA ILE A 390 1.42 6.94 25.15
C ILE A 390 0.12 7.52 25.70
N HIS A 391 -0.80 7.86 24.80
CA HIS A 391 -2.15 8.25 25.18
C HIS A 391 -2.98 6.99 25.37
N MET A 392 -3.49 6.79 26.58
CA MET A 392 -4.37 5.67 26.96
C MET A 392 -5.82 6.13 27.18
N GLY A 393 -6.13 7.36 26.75
CA GLY A 393 -7.40 8.03 26.91
C GLY A 393 -7.28 9.53 26.76
N VAL A 394 -8.42 10.20 26.60
CA VAL A 394 -8.46 11.64 26.40
C VAL A 394 -8.03 12.38 27.67
N PRO A 395 -7.04 13.29 27.60
CA PRO A 395 -6.70 14.15 28.72
C PRO A 395 -7.92 14.97 29.18
N SER A 396 -8.21 14.97 30.48
CA SER A 396 -9.42 15.56 31.05
C SER A 396 -9.56 17.09 30.87
N GLY A 397 -8.49 17.76 30.44
CA GLY A 397 -8.48 19.20 30.19
C GLY A 397 -8.90 19.60 28.77
N PHE A 398 -9.10 18.65 27.86
CA PHE A 398 -9.50 18.93 26.48
C PHE A 398 -11.03 18.92 26.35
N GLU A 399 -11.56 19.84 25.55
CA GLU A 399 -12.97 19.81 25.13
C GLU A 399 -13.23 18.61 24.22
N SER A 400 -12.26 18.28 23.36
CA SER A 400 -12.27 17.04 22.56
C SER A 400 -10.87 16.62 22.14
N CYS A 401 -10.68 15.31 21.96
CA CYS A 401 -9.50 14.76 21.32
C CYS A 401 -9.93 13.70 20.31
N GLU A 402 -9.39 13.77 19.09
CA GLU A 402 -9.92 13.05 17.94
C GLU A 402 -8.81 12.34 17.18
N VAL A 403 -9.13 11.22 16.56
CA VAL A 403 -8.29 10.53 15.58
C VAL A 403 -8.95 10.62 14.22
N VAL A 404 -8.23 11.18 13.26
CA VAL A 404 -8.59 11.17 11.83
C VAL A 404 -7.69 10.14 11.15
N LEU A 405 -8.24 8.96 10.85
CA LEU A 405 -7.54 7.88 10.17
C LEU A 405 -7.85 7.92 8.67
N ILE A 406 -6.82 7.86 7.84
CA ILE A 406 -6.94 7.97 6.39
C ILE A 406 -6.48 6.66 5.75
N GLY A 407 -7.29 6.07 4.88
CA GLY A 407 -7.06 4.80 4.18
C GLY A 407 -5.88 4.78 3.19
N GLU A 408 -5.02 5.81 3.23
CA GLU A 408 -3.83 5.96 2.41
C GLU A 408 -2.57 5.99 3.26
N LYS A 409 -1.43 5.67 2.63
CA LYS A 409 -0.11 5.82 3.25
C LYS A 409 0.25 7.30 3.43
N LEU A 410 0.43 7.71 4.68
CA LEU A 410 0.77 9.08 5.06
C LEU A 410 1.87 9.14 6.12
N GLY A 411 2.86 9.98 5.86
CA GLY A 411 4.08 10.07 6.63
C GLY A 411 4.77 8.71 6.72
N TYR A 412 5.44 8.48 7.84
CA TYR A 412 6.11 7.23 8.16
C TYR A 412 5.96 6.90 9.63
#